data_AF-A0AAF3FFE8-F1
#
_entry.id   AF-A0AAF3FFE8-F1
#
_cell.length_a   1.000
_cell.length_b   1.000
_cell.length_c   1.000
_cell.angle_alpha   90.00
_cell.angle_beta   90.00
_cell.angle_gamma   90.00
#
_symmetry.space_group_name_H-M   'P 1'
#
loop_
_entity.id
_entity.type
_entity.pdbx_description
1 polymer ?
#
loop_
_entity_poly.entity_id
_entity_poly.type
_entity_poly.pdbx_seq_one_letter_code
_entity_poly.pdbx_strand_id
1 'polypeptide(L)'
;MADVGKAGAKRPTRTRSQRAGLVFPVTRVQKALKKKIGRSVSGPAALYGAAIIEYLAAEILDLAASVAKDNKTKRVTPRHLVLAIRSDDELDQLCQGTIAGGGVIPHVHRFLMGNKAPATQTPAITNNNIGFTLS
;
A
#
# COMPACT_ATOMS: atom_id res chain seq x y z
N MET A 1 15.15 -62.22 17.76
CA MET A 1 15.27 -60.76 17.53
C MET A 1 14.08 -60.30 16.70
N ALA A 2 13.11 -59.60 17.30
CA ALA A 2 12.03 -58.97 16.55
C ALA A 2 12.43 -57.53 16.22
N ASP A 3 12.34 -57.18 14.93
CA ASP A 3 12.57 -55.86 14.37
C ASP A 3 11.59 -54.84 14.99
N VAL A 4 12.14 -53.87 15.72
CA VAL A 4 11.36 -52.76 16.29
C VAL A 4 11.05 -51.78 15.16
N GLY A 5 9.81 -51.82 14.69
CA GLY A 5 9.28 -50.91 13.69
C GLY A 5 9.57 -49.45 14.03
N LYS A 6 10.35 -48.79 13.17
CA LYS A 6 10.69 -47.38 13.24
C LYS A 6 9.41 -46.56 13.06
N ALA A 7 8.84 -46.07 14.16
CA ALA A 7 7.70 -45.17 14.15
C ALA A 7 8.01 -43.96 13.24
N GLY A 8 7.29 -43.86 12.12
CA GLY A 8 7.50 -42.81 11.12
C GLY A 8 7.42 -41.43 11.73
N ALA A 9 8.46 -40.61 11.52
CA ALA A 9 8.53 -39.24 12.01
C ALA A 9 7.29 -38.45 11.58
N LYS A 10 6.52 -37.92 12.55
CA LYS A 10 5.35 -37.07 12.28
C LYS A 10 5.80 -35.83 11.50
N ARG A 11 5.25 -35.64 10.30
CA ARG A 11 5.48 -34.43 9.50
C ARG A 11 5.07 -33.18 10.31
N PRO A 12 5.87 -32.10 10.30
CA PRO A 12 5.55 -30.90 11.05
C PRO A 12 4.23 -30.29 10.56
N THR A 13 3.33 -29.98 11.51
CA THR A 13 2.05 -29.35 11.21
C THR A 13 2.27 -27.92 10.71
N ARG A 14 2.14 -27.71 9.40
CA ARG A 14 2.16 -26.36 8.80
C ARG A 14 0.80 -25.69 8.89
N THR A 15 0.78 -24.41 9.23
CA THR A 15 -0.44 -23.59 9.24
C THR A 15 -0.93 -23.32 7.82
N ARG A 16 -2.21 -22.93 7.68
CA ARG A 16 -2.77 -22.58 6.36
C ARG A 16 -2.07 -21.37 5.72
N SER A 17 -1.67 -20.38 6.52
CA SER A 17 -0.86 -19.24 6.06
C SER A 17 0.50 -19.69 5.52
N GLN A 18 1.21 -20.54 6.27
CA GLN A 18 2.51 -21.08 5.84
C GLN A 18 2.41 -21.92 4.57
N ARG A 19 1.32 -22.67 4.37
CA ARG A 19 1.07 -23.42 3.14
C ARG A 19 0.75 -22.52 1.95
N ALA A 20 0.15 -21.35 2.20
CA ALA A 20 -0.22 -20.37 1.18
C ALA A 20 0.90 -19.34 0.89
N GLY A 21 1.99 -19.33 1.65
CA GLY A 21 3.05 -18.33 1.52
C GLY A 21 2.66 -16.93 2.01
N LEU A 22 1.61 -16.83 2.84
CA LEU A 22 1.10 -15.55 3.34
C LEU A 22 1.65 -15.24 4.73
N VAL A 23 2.04 -13.98 4.96
CA VAL A 23 2.37 -13.45 6.30
C VAL A 23 1.10 -13.30 7.14
N PHE A 24 0.00 -12.90 6.51
CA PHE A 24 -1.25 -12.66 7.19
C PHE A 24 -1.94 -13.96 7.65
N PRO A 25 -2.66 -13.93 8.79
CA PRO A 25 -3.24 -15.13 9.39
C PRO A 25 -4.57 -15.54 8.73
N VAL A 26 -4.54 -16.47 7.76
CA VAL A 26 -5.71 -16.98 7.00
C VAL A 26 -6.83 -17.47 7.94
N THR A 27 -6.49 -18.22 8.98
CA THR A 27 -7.49 -18.74 9.93
C THR A 27 -8.17 -17.63 10.73
N ARG A 28 -7.45 -16.55 11.05
CA ARG A 28 -8.03 -15.40 11.78
C ARG A 28 -8.98 -14.62 10.87
N VAL A 29 -8.59 -14.41 9.62
CA VAL A 29 -9.42 -13.77 8.59
C VAL A 29 -10.71 -14.58 8.39
N GLN A 30 -10.63 -15.90 8.23
CA GLN A 30 -11.82 -16.75 8.10
C GLN A 30 -12.78 -16.62 9.30
N LYS A 31 -12.25 -16.62 10.53
CA LYS A 31 -13.06 -16.46 11.74
C LYS A 31 -13.71 -15.07 11.80
N ALA A 32 -12.99 -14.03 11.43
CA ALA A 32 -13.51 -12.67 11.35
C ALA A 32 -14.64 -12.56 10.31
N LEU A 33 -14.45 -13.12 9.11
CA LEU A 33 -15.46 -13.15 8.04
C LEU A 33 -16.70 -13.94 8.48
N LYS A 34 -16.53 -15.12 9.07
CA LYS A 34 -17.66 -15.92 9.60
C LYS A 34 -18.44 -15.15 10.66
N LYS A 35 -17.76 -14.44 11.57
CA LYS A 35 -18.41 -13.61 12.60
C LYS A 35 -19.20 -12.44 12.00
N LYS A 36 -18.68 -11.81 10.93
CA LYS A 36 -19.32 -10.65 10.28
C LYS A 36 -20.48 -11.04 9.37
N ILE A 37 -20.36 -12.14 8.63
CA ILE A 37 -21.36 -12.58 7.64
C ILE A 37 -22.46 -13.43 8.30
N GLY A 38 -22.19 -14.07 9.44
CA GLY A 38 -23.15 -14.95 10.12
C GLY A 38 -23.35 -16.30 9.42
N ARG A 39 -22.57 -16.60 8.37
CA ARG A 39 -22.61 -17.85 7.59
C ARG A 39 -21.23 -18.47 7.50
N SER A 40 -21.17 -19.75 7.16
CA SER A 40 -19.91 -20.45 6.90
C SER A 40 -19.19 -19.84 5.70
N VAL A 41 -17.87 -19.63 5.85
CA VAL A 41 -16.98 -19.08 4.82
C VAL A 41 -16.07 -20.20 4.33
N SER A 42 -15.97 -20.38 3.01
CA SER A 42 -15.13 -21.42 2.41
C SER A 42 -13.64 -21.17 2.68
N GLY A 43 -12.84 -22.25 2.70
CA GLY A 43 -11.40 -22.15 2.90
C GLY A 43 -10.70 -21.26 1.86
N PRO A 44 -10.96 -21.43 0.56
CA PRO A 44 -10.38 -20.58 -0.50
C PRO A 44 -10.80 -19.11 -0.38
N ALA A 45 -12.06 -18.82 -0.06
CA ALA A 45 -12.51 -17.43 0.10
C ALA A 45 -11.73 -16.69 1.20
N ALA A 46 -11.44 -17.35 2.31
CA ALA A 46 -10.63 -16.76 3.37
C ALA A 46 -9.15 -16.61 2.98
N LEU A 47 -8.64 -17.47 2.10
CA LEU A 47 -7.27 -17.37 1.58
C LEU A 47 -7.14 -16.18 0.64
N TYR A 48 -8.07 -16.01 -0.30
CA TYR A 48 -8.14 -14.82 -1.16
C TYR A 48 -8.31 -13.54 -0.33
N GLY A 49 -9.23 -13.54 0.63
CA GLY A 49 -9.43 -12.40 1.51
C GLY A 49 -8.16 -12.02 2.30
N ALA A 50 -7.41 -13.02 2.79
CA ALA A 50 -6.14 -12.78 3.47
C ALA A 50 -5.04 -12.25 2.53
N ALA A 51 -4.95 -12.78 1.31
CA ALA A 51 -3.98 -12.34 0.32
C ALA A 51 -4.23 -10.88 -0.12
N ILE A 52 -5.48 -10.50 -0.36
CA ILE A 52 -5.84 -9.14 -0.78
C ILE A 52 -5.47 -8.11 0.29
N ILE A 53 -5.82 -8.37 1.56
CA ILE A 53 -5.50 -7.43 2.64
C ILE A 53 -3.99 -7.37 2.93
N GLU A 54 -3.25 -8.47 2.71
CA GLU A 54 -1.79 -8.49 2.82
C GLU A 54 -1.15 -7.64 1.72
N TYR A 55 -1.64 -7.79 0.48
CA TYR A 55 -1.21 -6.99 -0.65
C TYR A 55 -1.45 -5.48 -0.42
N LEU A 56 -2.68 -5.09 -0.05
CA LEU A 56 -3.01 -3.68 0.21
C LEU A 56 -2.18 -3.09 1.37
N ALA A 57 -1.93 -3.88 2.43
CA ALA A 57 -1.09 -3.43 3.53
C ALA A 57 0.37 -3.26 3.10
N ALA A 58 0.89 -4.16 2.26
CA ALA A 58 2.24 -4.06 1.73
C ALA A 58 2.40 -2.82 0.84
N GLU A 59 1.46 -2.56 -0.07
CA GLU A 59 1.48 -1.41 -0.98
C GLU A 59 1.51 -0.08 -0.22
N ILE A 60 0.58 0.10 0.73
CA ILE A 60 0.52 1.32 1.56
C ILE A 60 1.81 1.49 2.37
N LEU A 61 2.38 0.40 2.89
CA LEU A 61 3.62 0.45 3.67
C LEU A 61 4.84 0.77 2.80
N ASP A 62 4.90 0.28 1.56
CA ASP A 62 6.02 0.54 0.66
C ASP A 62 6.05 2.01 0.22
N LEU A 63 4.91 2.55 -0.21
CA LEU A 63 4.77 3.96 -0.54
C LEU A 63 5.06 4.86 0.68
N ALA A 64 4.52 4.53 1.85
CA ALA A 64 4.79 5.30 3.07
C ALA A 64 6.25 5.19 3.54
N ALA A 65 6.91 4.06 3.31
CA ALA A 65 8.33 3.88 3.59
C ALA A 65 9.20 4.72 2.64
N SER A 66 8.83 4.80 1.36
CA SER A 66 9.45 5.70 0.39
C SER A 66 9.37 7.16 0.86
N VAL A 67 8.18 7.62 1.25
CA VAL A 67 7.98 8.97 1.80
C VAL A 67 8.78 9.19 3.10
N ALA A 68 8.84 8.20 3.98
CA ALA A 68 9.62 8.29 5.21
C ALA A 68 11.12 8.46 4.94
N LYS A 69 11.63 7.74 3.92
CA LYS A 69 13.00 7.80 3.44
C LYS A 69 13.32 9.17 2.85
N ASP A 70 12.43 9.73 2.04
CA ASP A 70 12.58 11.09 1.48
C ASP A 70 12.63 12.16 2.57
N ASN A 71 11.83 11.99 3.62
CA ASN A 71 11.85 12.83 4.82
C ASN A 71 13.04 12.55 5.76
N LYS A 72 13.96 11.65 5.37
CA LYS A 72 15.15 11.26 6.15
C LYS A 72 14.83 10.70 7.54
N THR A 73 13.69 10.02 7.67
CA THR A 73 13.26 9.38 8.90
C THR A 73 13.26 7.87 8.76
N LYS A 74 13.59 7.15 9.84
CA LYS A 74 13.59 5.67 9.85
C LYS A 74 12.25 5.06 10.23
N ARG A 75 11.33 5.85 10.78
CA ARG A 75 10.03 5.39 11.31
C ARG A 75 8.91 5.97 10.48
N VAL A 76 8.01 5.11 10.02
CA VAL A 76 6.75 5.53 9.37
C VAL A 76 5.86 6.21 10.42
N THR A 77 5.34 7.39 10.08
CA THR A 77 4.43 8.19 10.92
C THR A 77 3.09 8.37 10.21
N PRO A 78 2.01 8.80 10.89
CA PRO A 78 0.74 9.08 10.23
C PRO A 78 0.84 10.10 9.10
N ARG A 79 1.81 11.03 9.16
CA ARG A 79 2.08 11.99 8.07
C ARG A 79 2.55 11.27 6.80
N HIS A 80 3.42 10.27 6.92
CA HIS A 80 3.90 9.52 5.76
C HIS A 80 2.77 8.70 5.11
N LEU A 81 1.84 8.17 5.92
CA LEU A 81 0.65 7.48 5.43
C LEU A 81 -0.26 8.42 4.64
N VAL A 82 -0.54 9.63 5.16
CA VAL A 82 -1.36 10.60 4.43
C VAL A 82 -0.69 11.02 3.13
N LEU A 83 0.61 11.34 3.16
CA LEU A 83 1.31 11.76 1.96
C LEU A 83 1.29 10.67 0.89
N ALA A 84 1.54 9.41 1.26
CA ALA A 84 1.53 8.28 0.34
C ALA A 84 0.13 7.96 -0.21
N ILE A 85 -0.89 7.89 0.64
CA ILE A 85 -2.26 7.52 0.23
C ILE A 85 -2.89 8.63 -0.62
N ARG A 86 -2.67 9.90 -0.26
CA ARG A 86 -3.29 11.03 -0.99
C ARG A 86 -2.53 11.42 -2.26
N SER A 87 -1.32 10.91 -2.47
CA SER A 87 -0.59 11.09 -3.73
C SER A 87 -0.86 9.99 -4.76
N ASP A 88 -1.55 8.93 -4.36
CA ASP A 88 -1.89 7.80 -5.21
C ASP A 88 -3.39 7.77 -5.49
N ASP A 89 -3.78 7.85 -6.76
CA ASP A 89 -5.19 8.02 -7.15
C ASP A 89 -6.05 6.80 -6.77
N GLU A 90 -5.50 5.60 -6.81
CA GLU A 90 -6.24 4.37 -6.50
C GLU A 90 -6.46 4.25 -4.98
N LEU A 91 -5.42 4.53 -4.19
CA LEU A 91 -5.51 4.52 -2.74
C LEU A 91 -6.32 5.68 -2.19
N ASP A 92 -6.29 6.87 -2.80
CA ASP A 92 -7.13 8.00 -2.39
C ASP A 92 -8.62 7.68 -2.58
N GLN A 93 -8.97 7.04 -3.71
CA GLN A 93 -10.32 6.56 -3.97
C GLN A 93 -10.74 5.45 -3.01
N LEU A 94 -9.84 4.51 -2.70
CA LEU A 94 -10.11 3.41 -1.77
C LEU A 94 -10.26 3.90 -0.32
N CYS A 95 -9.49 4.91 0.09
CA CYS A 95 -9.36 5.37 1.46
C CYS A 95 -9.89 6.81 1.66
N GLN A 96 -11.18 7.03 1.42
CA GLN A 96 -11.84 8.34 1.60
C GLN A 96 -11.96 8.81 3.07
N GLY A 97 -11.52 8.02 4.05
CA GLY A 97 -11.62 8.32 5.48
C GLY A 97 -10.57 9.29 6.02
N THR A 98 -10.72 9.70 7.29
CA THR A 98 -9.74 10.55 7.99
C THR A 98 -8.61 9.71 8.59
N ILE A 99 -7.36 10.10 8.36
CA ILE A 99 -6.17 9.54 9.01
C ILE A 99 -5.76 10.47 10.15
N ALA A 100 -5.95 10.02 11.39
CA ALA A 100 -5.62 10.80 12.57
C ALA A 100 -4.11 11.13 12.64
N GLY A 101 -3.79 12.39 12.91
CA GLY A 101 -2.40 12.85 13.08
C GLY A 101 -1.59 13.01 11.78
N GLY A 102 -2.22 12.91 10.60
CA GLY A 102 -1.52 12.95 9.31
C GLY A 102 -1.51 14.30 8.56
N GLY A 103 -2.34 15.26 8.95
CA GLY A 103 -2.44 16.56 8.27
C GLY A 103 -2.99 16.45 6.83
N VAL A 104 -2.61 17.38 5.95
CA VAL A 104 -3.10 17.47 4.54
C VAL A 104 -1.97 17.58 3.53
N ILE A 105 -2.20 17.21 2.27
CA ILE A 105 -1.23 17.46 1.19
C ILE A 105 -0.99 18.99 1.07
N PRO A 106 0.27 19.46 1.04
CA PRO A 106 0.55 20.88 0.87
C PRO A 106 -0.02 21.39 -0.45
N HIS A 107 -0.98 22.32 -0.38
CA HIS A 107 -1.57 22.96 -1.54
C HIS A 107 -1.92 24.41 -1.19
N VAL A 108 -1.43 25.35 -1.99
CA VAL A 108 -1.75 26.79 -1.85
C VAL A 108 -2.38 27.24 -3.15
N HIS A 109 -3.62 27.75 -3.07
CA HIS A 109 -4.33 28.25 -4.24
C HIS A 109 -3.58 29.42 -4.87
N ARG A 110 -3.54 29.48 -6.21
CA ARG A 110 -2.74 30.49 -6.95
C ARG A 110 -3.02 31.93 -6.53
N PHE A 111 -4.28 32.27 -6.25
CA PHE A 111 -4.68 33.61 -5.78
C PHE A 111 -4.09 34.02 -4.43
N LEU A 112 -3.68 33.05 -3.61
CA LEU A 112 -3.06 33.30 -2.30
C LEU A 112 -1.54 33.37 -2.37
N MET A 113 -0.95 33.01 -3.52
CA MET A 113 0.45 33.26 -3.76
C MET A 113 0.61 34.75 -4.06
N GLY A 114 1.39 35.47 -3.23
CA GLY A 114 1.68 36.88 -3.47
C GLY A 114 2.21 37.09 -4.90
N ASN A 115 2.09 38.31 -5.43
CA ASN A 115 2.32 38.70 -6.83
C ASN A 115 3.73 38.46 -7.42
N LYS A 116 4.54 37.57 -6.84
CA LYS A 116 5.76 37.06 -7.46
C LYS A 116 5.38 36.02 -8.51
N ALA A 117 5.48 36.42 -9.77
CA ALA A 117 5.39 35.53 -10.92
C ALA A 117 6.21 34.25 -10.68
N PRO A 118 5.66 33.04 -10.95
CA PRO A 118 6.42 31.82 -10.79
C PRO A 118 7.56 31.81 -11.82
N ALA A 119 8.77 31.48 -11.37
CA ALA A 119 9.82 31.02 -12.27
C ALA A 119 9.27 29.80 -13.01
N THR A 120 9.02 29.98 -14.30
CA THR A 120 8.65 28.95 -15.25
C THR A 120 9.58 27.76 -15.06
N GLN A 121 9.06 26.61 -14.64
CA GLN A 121 9.73 25.34 -14.94
C GLN A 121 9.58 25.17 -16.46
N THR A 122 10.53 25.70 -17.21
CA THR A 122 10.65 25.51 -18.65
C THR A 122 10.97 24.03 -18.89
N PRO A 123 10.10 23.23 -19.52
CA PRO A 123 10.56 21.98 -20.10
C PRO A 123 11.58 22.35 -21.18
N ALA A 124 12.83 21.92 -20.99
CA ALA A 124 13.88 22.06 -21.99
C ALA A 124 13.46 21.30 -23.25
N ILE A 125 12.94 22.01 -24.24
CA ILE A 125 12.87 21.55 -25.63
C ILE A 125 13.80 22.46 -26.41
N THR A 126 14.98 21.90 -26.73
CA THR A 126 15.99 22.48 -27.60
C THR A 126 15.40 22.79 -28.98
N ASN A 127 15.68 23.99 -29.47
CA ASN A 127 15.29 24.54 -30.77
C ASN A 127 15.54 23.60 -31.95
N ASN A 128 14.66 23.68 -32.95
CA ASN A 128 15.06 23.65 -34.36
C ASN A 128 14.10 24.51 -35.20
N ASN A 129 14.55 25.74 -35.47
CA ASN A 129 14.60 26.40 -36.77
C ASN A 129 13.38 26.31 -37.73
N ILE A 130 12.68 27.45 -37.92
CA ILE A 130 12.28 28.14 -39.18
C ILE A 130 11.20 29.17 -38.76
N GLY A 131 11.37 30.49 -38.84
CA GLY A 131 11.76 31.28 -40.00
C GLY A 131 10.53 31.57 -40.86
N PHE A 132 9.72 32.59 -40.54
CA PHE A 132 8.95 33.45 -41.48
C PHE A 132 8.05 34.45 -40.74
N THR A 133 8.23 35.75 -40.99
CA THR A 133 7.22 36.79 -40.75
C THR A 133 7.04 37.56 -42.06
N LEU A 134 5.83 37.55 -42.62
CA LEU A 134 5.40 38.48 -43.66
C LEU A 134 3.96 38.96 -43.40
N SER A 135 3.81 40.26 -43.67
CA SER A 135 2.63 41.14 -43.66
C SER A 135 2.05 41.58 -42.32
#